data_AF-A0A1I8IDI9-F1
#
_entry.id   AF-A0A1I8IDI9-F1
#
_cell.length_a   1.000
_cell.length_b   1.000
_cell.length_c   1.000
_cell.angle_alpha   90.00
_cell.angle_beta   90.00
_cell.angle_gamma   90.00
#
_symmetry.space_group_name_H-M   'P 1'
#
loop_
_entity.id
_entity.type
_entity.pdbx_description
1 polymer ?
#
loop_
_entity_poly.entity_id
_entity_poly.type
_entity_poly.pdbx_seq_one_letter_code
_entity_poly.pdbx_strand_id
1 'polypeptide(L)'
;MDIELLVADIIKKQCSVLQLIESLQPDLTSTKIEQRAGAIGEVANVLQKLPPAHLNEQEVTTLVQFLCVKLADHFSVSSHAIFGLKALCSCVNLSNAAAEAVFRSVTTELQVQTLNQMERMAVYQIFQLLLQNKLHFLKSINHDFVFGFVRTIDAEKDPRNLLIVFELFPLVVAEFDITRFSEDMFEVIACYFPVDFKPSASGSVTRDQLVELHSRCLSSTPIFGEFMVPLLLEKLASDLRSARLESFNLLRRAAPVYPAAVLLGYGQQLLAAFRRAMFRSAVSDEERRVALTAFAEVVARIARSDCDAGDDAESGREEFFRLLLKECRPNLRELDPNVMEATGRALESAVGVADATTRRQLVTGILPDILAGLADRK
;
A
#
# COMPACT_ATOMS: atom_id res chain seq x y z
N MET A 1 -8.85 24.00 -34.68
CA MET A 1 -7.44 24.20 -35.07
C MET A 1 -6.75 22.85 -35.02
N ASP A 2 -5.84 22.54 -35.92
CA ASP A 2 -5.09 21.27 -35.83
C ASP A 2 -4.10 21.39 -34.66
N ILE A 3 -4.35 20.64 -33.59
CA ILE A 3 -3.54 20.68 -32.37
C ILE A 3 -2.08 20.29 -32.67
N GLU A 4 -1.84 19.41 -33.64
CA GLU A 4 -0.47 19.00 -33.99
C GLU A 4 0.31 20.15 -34.64
N LEU A 5 -0.35 20.92 -35.52
CA LEU A 5 0.26 22.11 -36.11
C LEU A 5 0.55 23.15 -35.04
N LEU A 6 -0.40 23.43 -34.15
CA LEU A 6 -0.21 24.38 -33.06
C LEU A 6 0.95 23.99 -32.13
N VAL A 7 1.04 22.71 -31.75
CA VAL A 7 2.14 22.20 -30.92
C VAL A 7 3.48 22.36 -31.67
N ALA A 8 3.52 22.05 -32.97
CA ALA A 8 4.71 22.23 -33.78
C ALA A 8 5.15 23.71 -33.86
N ASP A 9 4.20 24.63 -34.00
CA ASP A 9 4.46 26.07 -34.04
C ASP A 9 4.98 26.60 -32.70
N ILE A 10 4.42 26.12 -31.58
CA ILE A 10 4.92 26.43 -30.23
C ILE A 10 6.34 25.90 -30.02
N ILE A 11 6.60 24.65 -30.41
CA ILE A 11 7.95 24.05 -30.31
C ILE A 11 8.97 24.86 -31.12
N LYS A 12 8.58 25.33 -32.30
CA LYS A 12 9.41 26.19 -33.16
C LYS A 12 9.46 27.65 -32.70
N LYS A 13 8.80 28.01 -31.60
CA LYS A 13 8.69 29.37 -31.04
C LYS A 13 8.07 30.38 -32.03
N GLN A 14 7.20 29.90 -32.92
CA GLN A 14 6.43 30.74 -33.83
C GLN A 14 5.21 31.36 -33.15
N CYS A 15 4.69 30.68 -32.14
CA CYS A 15 3.79 31.24 -31.14
C CYS A 15 4.14 30.71 -29.74
N SER A 16 3.51 31.25 -28.70
CA SER A 16 3.67 30.79 -27.32
C SER A 16 2.35 30.25 -26.75
N VAL A 17 2.43 29.46 -25.67
CA VAL A 17 1.24 29.03 -24.92
C VAL A 17 0.48 30.24 -24.35
N LEU A 18 1.18 31.32 -23.99
CA LEU A 18 0.54 32.55 -23.53
C LEU A 18 -0.29 33.20 -24.65
N GLN A 19 0.26 33.30 -25.87
CA GLN A 19 -0.46 33.83 -27.03
C GLN A 19 -1.69 32.96 -27.37
N LEU A 20 -1.59 31.64 -27.21
CA LEU A 20 -2.75 30.76 -27.31
C LEU A 20 -3.82 31.13 -26.28
N ILE A 21 -3.44 31.26 -25.00
CA ILE A 21 -4.38 31.63 -23.92
C ILE A 21 -5.02 33.00 -24.18
N GLU A 22 -4.25 33.99 -24.63
CA GLU A 22 -4.75 35.33 -25.00
C GLU A 22 -5.77 35.23 -26.13
N SER A 23 -5.50 34.42 -27.17
CA SER A 23 -6.44 34.20 -28.27
C SER A 23 -7.75 33.52 -27.84
N LEU A 24 -7.69 32.69 -26.79
CA LEU A 24 -8.83 31.99 -26.21
C LEU A 24 -9.58 32.81 -25.15
N GLN A 25 -9.15 34.03 -24.82
CA GLN A 25 -9.79 34.86 -23.79
C GLN A 25 -11.32 35.01 -23.93
N PRO A 26 -11.89 35.20 -25.13
CA PRO A 26 -13.35 35.29 -25.30
C PRO A 26 -14.08 34.02 -24.85
N ASP A 27 -13.51 32.85 -25.14
CA ASP A 27 -14.10 31.56 -24.75
C ASP A 27 -13.84 31.25 -23.28
N LEU A 28 -12.66 31.58 -22.75
CA LEU A 28 -12.27 31.41 -21.34
C LEU A 28 -13.13 32.22 -20.37
N THR A 29 -13.69 33.35 -20.83
CA THR A 29 -14.54 34.24 -20.04
C THR A 29 -16.02 34.14 -20.41
N SER A 30 -16.38 33.21 -21.29
CA SER A 30 -17.76 32.99 -21.71
C SER A 30 -18.64 32.52 -20.55
N THR A 31 -19.90 32.94 -20.57
CA THR A 31 -20.93 32.41 -19.66
C THR A 31 -21.28 30.96 -19.97
N LYS A 32 -21.01 30.49 -21.20
CA LYS A 32 -21.27 29.11 -21.63
C LYS A 32 -20.16 28.17 -21.16
N ILE A 33 -20.56 27.12 -20.45
CA ILE A 33 -19.65 26.13 -19.85
C ILE A 33 -18.87 25.40 -20.94
N GLU A 34 -19.50 25.08 -22.06
CA GLU A 34 -18.90 24.30 -23.16
C GLU A 34 -17.76 25.07 -23.83
N GLN A 35 -17.89 26.39 -23.94
CA GLN A 35 -16.83 27.25 -24.50
C GLN A 35 -15.64 27.33 -23.56
N ARG A 36 -15.87 27.54 -22.26
CA ARG A 36 -14.79 27.53 -21.26
C ARG A 36 -14.08 26.16 -21.22
N ALA A 37 -14.86 25.07 -21.23
CA ALA A 37 -14.33 23.71 -21.22
C ALA A 37 -13.50 23.42 -22.47
N GLY A 38 -13.98 23.82 -23.65
CA GLY A 38 -13.25 23.69 -24.91
C GLY A 38 -11.92 24.44 -24.90
N ALA A 39 -11.92 25.69 -24.43
CA ALA A 39 -10.71 26.51 -24.33
C ALA A 39 -9.66 25.92 -23.37
N ILE A 40 -10.07 25.49 -22.17
CA ILE A 40 -9.16 24.82 -21.23
C ILE A 40 -8.70 23.46 -21.77
N GLY A 41 -9.57 22.74 -22.47
CA GLY A 41 -9.22 21.49 -23.14
C GLY A 41 -8.15 21.67 -24.21
N GLU A 42 -8.23 22.73 -25.01
CA GLU A 42 -7.21 23.03 -26.01
C GLU A 42 -5.85 23.34 -25.37
N VAL A 43 -5.83 24.16 -24.31
CA VAL A 43 -4.62 24.43 -23.52
C VAL A 43 -4.04 23.14 -22.92
N ALA A 44 -4.86 22.32 -22.27
CA ALA A 44 -4.43 21.06 -21.67
C ALA A 44 -3.88 20.06 -22.70
N ASN A 45 -4.48 19.99 -23.90
CA ASN A 45 -4.01 19.13 -24.98
C ASN A 45 -2.67 19.58 -25.54
N VAL A 46 -2.44 20.88 -25.66
CA VAL A 46 -1.13 21.43 -26.04
C VAL A 46 -0.09 21.08 -24.99
N LEU A 47 -0.36 21.37 -23.70
CA LEU A 47 0.59 21.13 -22.61
C LEU A 47 1.02 19.66 -22.53
N GLN A 48 0.10 18.71 -22.72
CA GLN A 48 0.39 17.28 -22.70
C GLN A 48 1.32 16.80 -23.84
N LYS A 49 1.46 17.59 -24.91
CA LYS A 49 2.28 17.25 -26.08
C LYS A 49 3.61 18.02 -26.14
N LEU A 50 3.82 18.99 -25.25
CA LEU A 50 5.06 19.74 -25.20
C LEU A 50 6.18 18.91 -24.54
N PRO A 51 7.44 19.04 -25.01
CA PRO A 51 8.58 18.43 -24.33
C PRO A 51 8.71 18.94 -22.88
N PRO A 52 9.08 18.09 -21.90
CA PRO A 52 9.14 18.48 -20.47
C PRO A 52 10.04 19.67 -20.13
N ALA A 53 11.07 19.94 -20.95
CA ALA A 53 12.01 21.05 -20.76
C ALA A 53 11.68 22.29 -21.61
N HIS A 54 10.56 22.28 -22.36
CA HIS A 54 10.23 23.35 -23.30
C HIS A 54 9.87 24.67 -22.62
N LEU A 55 9.05 24.60 -21.57
CA LEU A 55 8.60 25.76 -20.81
C LEU A 55 9.62 26.14 -19.73
N ASN A 56 9.89 27.44 -19.59
CA ASN A 56 10.72 27.94 -18.49
C ASN A 56 9.94 28.01 -17.16
N GLU A 57 10.64 28.25 -16.06
CA GLU A 57 10.04 28.24 -14.71
C GLU A 57 8.91 29.27 -14.53
N GLN A 58 9.05 30.48 -15.11
CA GLN A 58 8.05 31.52 -15.02
C GLN A 58 6.78 31.16 -15.81
N GLU A 59 6.94 30.58 -17.00
CA GLU A 59 5.84 30.06 -17.81
C GLU A 59 5.10 28.96 -17.06
N VAL A 60 5.82 27.96 -16.54
CA VAL A 60 5.23 26.85 -15.75
C VAL A 60 4.47 27.40 -14.54
N THR A 61 5.07 28.33 -13.79
CA THR A 61 4.44 28.92 -12.60
C THR A 61 3.15 29.65 -12.95
N THR A 62 3.16 30.44 -14.03
CA THR A 62 1.98 31.20 -14.49
C THR A 62 0.86 30.25 -14.94
N LEU A 63 1.21 29.20 -15.68
CA LEU A 63 0.26 28.20 -16.17
C LEU A 63 -0.33 27.36 -15.04
N VAL A 64 0.48 27.01 -14.03
CA VAL A 64 0.01 26.32 -12.83
C VAL A 64 -1.02 27.18 -12.11
N GLN A 65 -0.71 28.45 -11.83
CA GLN A 65 -1.65 29.36 -11.15
C GLN A 65 -2.95 29.51 -11.95
N PHE A 66 -2.83 29.68 -13.27
CA PHE A 66 -3.97 29.76 -14.16
C PHE A 66 -4.88 28.52 -14.06
N LEU A 67 -4.31 27.31 -14.17
CA LEU A 67 -5.09 26.06 -14.15
C LEU A 67 -5.61 25.70 -12.76
N CYS A 68 -4.88 26.03 -11.69
CA CYS A 68 -5.35 25.86 -10.30
C CYS A 68 -6.67 26.60 -10.08
N VAL A 69 -6.79 27.85 -10.56
CA VAL A 69 -8.04 28.62 -10.47
C VAL A 69 -9.19 27.95 -11.23
N LYS A 70 -8.90 27.20 -12.30
CA LYS A 70 -9.92 26.49 -13.10
C LYS A 70 -10.45 25.23 -12.45
N LEU A 71 -9.81 24.72 -11.39
CA LEU A 71 -10.34 23.57 -10.65
C LEU A 71 -11.66 23.89 -9.93
N ALA A 72 -11.86 25.15 -9.54
CA ALA A 72 -13.07 25.63 -8.87
C ALA A 72 -14.22 26.02 -9.84
N ASP A 73 -14.03 25.89 -11.16
CA ASP A 73 -15.10 26.08 -12.15
C ASP A 73 -15.97 24.81 -12.23
N HIS A 74 -16.94 24.81 -13.15
CA HIS A 74 -17.79 23.67 -13.46
C HIS A 74 -16.96 22.42 -13.79
N PHE A 75 -17.47 21.24 -13.43
CA PHE A 75 -16.74 19.97 -13.56
C PHE A 75 -16.16 19.73 -14.96
N SER A 76 -16.88 20.07 -16.03
CA SER A 76 -16.38 19.92 -17.41
C SER A 76 -15.14 20.77 -17.73
N VAL A 77 -14.95 21.89 -17.02
CA VAL A 77 -13.77 22.74 -17.11
C VAL A 77 -12.65 22.19 -16.23
N SER A 78 -12.97 21.84 -14.98
CA SER A 78 -11.99 21.32 -14.02
C SER A 78 -11.38 19.99 -14.48
N SER A 79 -12.15 19.12 -15.17
CA SER A 79 -11.66 17.92 -15.85
C SER A 79 -10.43 18.19 -16.72
N HIS A 80 -10.49 19.21 -17.58
CA HIS A 80 -9.39 19.56 -18.47
C HIS A 80 -8.22 20.20 -17.71
N ALA A 81 -8.53 21.01 -16.68
CA ALA A 81 -7.50 21.60 -15.83
C ALA A 81 -6.67 20.54 -15.10
N ILE A 82 -7.28 19.43 -14.62
CA ILE A 82 -6.56 18.30 -14.02
C ILE A 82 -5.52 17.73 -15.00
N PHE A 83 -5.89 17.49 -16.27
CA PHE A 83 -4.96 16.96 -17.26
C PHE A 83 -3.84 17.95 -17.61
N GLY A 84 -4.14 19.25 -17.67
CA GLY A 84 -3.13 20.29 -17.86
C GLY A 84 -2.17 20.39 -16.68
N LEU A 85 -2.66 20.32 -15.44
CA LEU A 85 -1.83 20.31 -14.23
C LEU A 85 -0.92 19.08 -14.19
N LYS A 86 -1.43 17.90 -14.57
CA LYS A 86 -0.60 16.70 -14.72
C LYS A 86 0.56 16.92 -15.69
N ALA A 87 0.29 17.53 -16.85
CA ALA A 87 1.35 17.85 -17.82
C ALA A 87 2.40 18.79 -17.21
N LEU A 88 1.97 19.86 -16.52
CA LEU A 88 2.89 20.81 -15.87
C LEU A 88 3.71 20.16 -14.75
N CYS A 89 3.14 19.20 -14.00
CA CYS A 89 3.90 18.44 -12.99
C CYS A 89 5.04 17.59 -13.58
N SER A 90 4.98 17.26 -14.87
CA SER A 90 6.04 16.55 -15.58
C SER A 90 7.16 17.48 -16.10
N CYS A 91 6.98 18.80 -16.04
CA CYS A 91 7.97 19.75 -16.52
C CYS A 91 9.21 19.79 -15.62
N VAL A 92 10.39 19.84 -16.25
CA VAL A 92 11.70 19.91 -15.56
C VAL A 92 11.81 21.18 -14.71
N ASN A 93 11.22 22.28 -15.18
CA ASN A 93 11.31 23.61 -14.57
C ASN A 93 10.15 23.91 -13.59
N LEU A 94 9.44 22.89 -13.08
CA LEU A 94 8.45 23.08 -12.02
C LEU A 94 9.14 23.58 -10.75
N SER A 95 8.75 24.74 -10.21
CA SER A 95 9.29 25.25 -8.94
C SER A 95 8.63 24.59 -7.72
N ASN A 96 9.24 24.70 -6.54
CA ASN A 96 8.63 24.18 -5.30
C ASN A 96 7.32 24.90 -4.97
N ALA A 97 7.26 26.22 -5.18
CA ALA A 97 6.05 27.01 -4.96
C ALA A 97 4.92 26.60 -5.92
N ALA A 98 5.24 26.34 -7.19
CA ALA A 98 4.27 25.83 -8.15
C ALA A 98 3.78 24.42 -7.77
N ALA A 99 4.70 23.53 -7.36
CA ALA A 99 4.35 22.19 -6.87
C ALA A 99 3.42 22.24 -5.65
N GLU A 100 3.68 23.15 -4.71
CA GLU A 100 2.81 23.38 -3.54
C GLU A 100 1.42 23.86 -3.96
N ALA A 101 1.35 24.81 -4.90
CA ALA A 101 0.09 25.33 -5.41
C ALA A 101 -0.75 24.22 -6.06
N VAL A 102 -0.13 23.35 -6.86
CA VAL A 102 -0.82 22.17 -7.41
C VAL A 102 -1.31 21.26 -6.29
N PHE A 103 -0.44 20.86 -5.37
CA PHE A 103 -0.79 19.97 -4.28
C PHE A 103 -1.96 20.50 -3.45
N ARG A 104 -1.89 21.77 -3.01
CA ARG A 104 -2.96 22.40 -2.24
C ARG A 104 -4.25 22.46 -3.05
N SER A 105 -4.21 22.95 -4.28
CA SER A 105 -5.44 23.11 -5.09
C SER A 105 -6.11 21.77 -5.40
N VAL A 106 -5.32 20.72 -5.69
CA VAL A 106 -5.86 19.37 -5.94
C VAL A 106 -6.51 18.80 -4.68
N THR A 107 -5.94 19.04 -3.50
CA THR A 107 -6.45 18.48 -2.23
C THR A 107 -7.57 19.31 -1.58
N THR A 108 -7.71 20.59 -1.95
CA THR A 108 -8.77 21.48 -1.44
C THR A 108 -9.96 21.58 -2.38
N GLU A 109 -9.73 21.77 -3.67
CA GLU A 109 -10.79 22.08 -4.63
C GLU A 109 -11.47 20.83 -5.21
N LEU A 110 -10.78 19.69 -5.24
CA LEU A 110 -11.31 18.47 -5.85
C LEU A 110 -11.88 17.52 -4.81
N GLN A 111 -13.12 17.08 -5.05
CA GLN A 111 -13.65 15.88 -4.45
C GLN A 111 -13.31 14.68 -5.33
N VAL A 112 -12.12 14.11 -5.15
CA VAL A 112 -11.53 13.08 -6.02
C VAL A 112 -12.48 11.91 -6.24
N GLN A 113 -13.21 11.49 -5.21
CA GLN A 113 -14.14 10.35 -5.26
C GLN A 113 -15.32 10.56 -6.23
N THR A 114 -15.65 11.81 -6.58
CA THR A 114 -16.73 12.13 -7.54
C THR A 114 -16.26 12.24 -8.98
N LEU A 115 -14.95 12.34 -9.20
CA LEU A 115 -14.37 12.42 -10.54
C LEU A 115 -14.56 11.11 -11.29
N ASN A 116 -14.51 11.15 -12.62
CA ASN A 116 -14.49 9.93 -13.41
C ASN A 116 -13.16 9.17 -13.25
N GLN A 117 -13.12 7.93 -13.73
CA GLN A 117 -11.96 7.05 -13.52
C GLN A 117 -10.64 7.61 -14.07
N MET A 118 -10.66 8.23 -15.26
CA MET A 118 -9.47 8.78 -15.91
C MET A 118 -8.96 10.03 -15.20
N GLU A 119 -9.87 10.85 -14.68
CA GLU A 119 -9.54 12.03 -13.87
C GLU A 119 -8.90 11.64 -12.53
N ARG A 120 -9.48 10.65 -11.82
CA ARG A 120 -8.87 10.12 -10.58
C ARG A 120 -7.47 9.57 -10.84
N MET A 121 -7.29 8.81 -11.93
CA MET A 121 -5.97 8.34 -12.36
C MET A 121 -5.00 9.50 -12.61
N ALA A 122 -5.44 10.58 -13.25
CA ALA A 122 -4.61 11.75 -13.48
C ALA A 122 -4.22 12.45 -12.17
N VAL A 123 -5.11 12.49 -11.17
CA VAL A 123 -4.79 12.99 -9.82
C VAL A 123 -3.73 12.13 -9.14
N TYR A 124 -3.83 10.80 -9.15
CA TYR A 124 -2.78 9.95 -8.58
C TYR A 124 -1.44 10.09 -9.31
N GLN A 125 -1.48 10.27 -10.65
CA GLN A 125 -0.28 10.54 -11.44
C GLN A 125 0.33 11.93 -11.13
N ILE A 126 -0.48 12.94 -10.78
CA ILE A 126 0.04 14.20 -10.24
C ILE A 126 0.84 13.94 -8.97
N PHE A 127 0.28 13.21 -8.00
CA PHE A 127 0.99 12.84 -6.77
C PHE A 127 2.28 12.07 -7.06
N GLN A 128 2.25 11.12 -8.01
CA GLN A 128 3.42 10.39 -8.45
C GLN A 128 4.53 11.32 -8.98
N LEU A 129 4.19 12.26 -9.87
CA LEU A 129 5.13 13.22 -10.45
C LEU A 129 5.68 14.18 -9.38
N LEU A 130 4.83 14.65 -8.46
CA LEU A 130 5.25 15.50 -7.35
C LEU A 130 6.22 14.76 -6.41
N LEU A 131 5.93 13.52 -6.04
CA LEU A 131 6.82 12.69 -5.24
C LEU A 131 8.15 12.43 -5.95
N GLN A 132 8.14 12.17 -7.26
CA GLN A 132 9.37 11.96 -8.04
C GLN A 132 10.24 13.22 -8.13
N ASN A 133 9.62 14.38 -8.39
CA ASN A 133 10.35 15.60 -8.74
C ASN A 133 10.60 16.53 -7.55
N LYS A 134 9.83 16.38 -6.46
CA LYS A 134 9.75 17.35 -5.36
C LYS A 134 9.75 16.73 -3.97
N LEU A 135 10.20 15.47 -3.82
CA LEU A 135 10.20 14.75 -2.55
C LEU A 135 10.73 15.56 -1.36
N HIS A 136 11.93 16.16 -1.49
CA HIS A 136 12.55 16.92 -0.40
C HIS A 136 11.69 18.11 0.05
N PHE A 137 11.04 18.79 -0.90
CA PHE A 137 10.11 19.85 -0.59
C PHE A 137 8.84 19.31 0.07
N LEU A 138 8.24 18.25 -0.45
CA LEU A 138 7.02 17.67 0.15
C LEU A 138 7.26 17.20 1.59
N LYS A 139 8.45 16.66 1.89
CA LYS A 139 8.84 16.30 3.26
C LYS A 139 8.89 17.49 4.21
N SER A 140 9.10 18.72 3.74
CA SER A 140 9.07 19.91 4.61
C SER A 140 7.66 20.31 5.05
N ILE A 141 6.63 19.94 4.26
CA ILE A 141 5.21 20.15 4.58
C ILE A 141 4.51 18.88 5.10
N ASN A 142 5.30 17.89 5.55
CA ASN A 142 4.93 16.54 5.98
C ASN A 142 3.44 16.32 6.33
N HIS A 143 2.93 16.92 7.40
CA HIS A 143 1.57 16.65 7.87
C HIS A 143 0.49 17.10 6.87
N ASP A 144 0.65 18.25 6.23
CA ASP A 144 -0.27 18.72 5.19
C ASP A 144 -0.27 17.71 4.04
N PHE A 145 0.91 17.23 3.65
CA PHE A 145 1.07 16.23 2.60
C PHE A 145 0.37 14.90 2.93
N VAL A 146 0.66 14.32 4.10
CA VAL A 146 0.07 13.03 4.51
C VAL A 146 -1.45 13.14 4.61
N PHE A 147 -1.97 14.21 5.23
CA PHE A 147 -3.41 14.45 5.30
C PHE A 147 -4.06 14.57 3.91
N GLY A 148 -3.45 15.35 3.02
CA GLY A 148 -3.92 15.49 1.63
C GLY A 148 -3.86 14.18 0.85
N PHE A 149 -2.82 13.37 1.06
CA PHE A 149 -2.65 12.06 0.44
C PHE A 149 -3.75 11.08 0.89
N VAL A 150 -3.99 10.94 2.20
CA VAL A 150 -5.08 10.10 2.76
C VAL A 150 -6.42 10.45 2.12
N ARG A 151 -6.80 11.74 2.13
CA ARG A 151 -8.06 12.20 1.55
C ARG A 151 -8.17 11.94 0.05
N THR A 152 -7.05 12.01 -0.66
CA THR A 152 -7.01 11.80 -2.11
C THR A 152 -7.25 10.35 -2.48
N ILE A 153 -6.64 9.40 -1.75
CA ILE A 153 -6.70 7.97 -2.09
C ILE A 153 -7.93 7.24 -1.51
N ASP A 154 -8.69 7.91 -0.65
CA ASP A 154 -9.86 7.32 0.00
C ASP A 154 -10.91 6.82 -1.01
N ALA A 155 -11.47 5.65 -0.73
CA ALA A 155 -12.56 5.02 -1.47
C ALA A 155 -12.36 4.83 -3.00
N GLU A 156 -11.13 4.65 -3.49
CA GLU A 156 -10.90 4.26 -4.88
C GLU A 156 -11.40 2.84 -5.18
N LYS A 157 -12.08 2.65 -6.32
CA LYS A 157 -12.69 1.37 -6.67
C LYS A 157 -12.17 0.78 -7.98
N ASP A 158 -11.59 1.60 -8.85
CA ASP A 158 -11.09 1.12 -10.12
C ASP A 158 -9.74 0.40 -9.92
N PRO A 159 -9.61 -0.87 -10.36
CA PRO A 159 -8.40 -1.65 -10.12
C PRO A 159 -7.16 -1.04 -10.79
N ARG A 160 -7.29 -0.32 -11.91
CA ARG A 160 -6.15 0.34 -12.58
C ARG A 160 -5.62 1.50 -11.76
N ASN A 161 -6.54 2.21 -11.10
CA ASN A 161 -6.20 3.31 -10.21
C ASN A 161 -5.59 2.78 -8.90
N LEU A 162 -6.16 1.68 -8.35
CA LEU A 162 -5.62 1.03 -7.16
C LEU A 162 -4.18 0.54 -7.36
N LEU A 163 -3.79 0.10 -8.55
CA LEU A 163 -2.38 -0.22 -8.82
C LEU A 163 -1.46 0.97 -8.54
N ILE A 164 -1.83 2.18 -8.98
CA ILE A 164 -1.04 3.40 -8.74
C ILE A 164 -1.05 3.74 -7.25
N VAL A 165 -2.21 3.71 -6.61
CA VAL A 165 -2.34 3.99 -5.17
C VAL A 165 -1.46 3.05 -4.35
N PHE A 166 -1.51 1.74 -4.63
CA PHE A 166 -0.73 0.75 -3.90
C PHE A 166 0.78 0.81 -4.19
N GLU A 167 1.20 1.41 -5.31
CA GLU A 167 2.62 1.71 -5.55
C GLU A 167 3.08 2.96 -4.80
N LEU A 168 2.24 4.00 -4.73
CA LEU A 168 2.57 5.24 -4.03
C LEU A 168 2.54 5.08 -2.52
N PHE A 169 1.63 4.27 -1.99
CA PHE A 169 1.39 4.18 -0.56
C PHE A 169 2.64 3.75 0.23
N PRO A 170 3.38 2.67 -0.10
CA PRO A 170 4.61 2.31 0.60
C PRO A 170 5.72 3.37 0.49
N LEU A 171 5.77 4.10 -0.63
CA LEU A 171 6.72 5.21 -0.81
C LEU A 171 6.41 6.34 0.17
N VAL A 172 5.13 6.71 0.33
CA VAL A 172 4.72 7.72 1.31
C VAL A 172 5.01 7.26 2.74
N VAL A 173 4.72 6.00 3.07
CA VAL A 173 5.02 5.43 4.39
C VAL A 173 6.52 5.43 4.70
N ALA A 174 7.38 5.21 3.70
CA ALA A 174 8.82 5.20 3.89
C ALA A 174 9.44 6.60 4.01
N GLU A 175 8.87 7.60 3.32
CA GLU A 175 9.47 8.93 3.20
C GLU A 175 8.91 9.97 4.17
N PHE A 176 7.73 9.74 4.75
CA PHE A 176 7.01 10.71 5.58
C PHE A 176 6.77 10.17 7.00
N ASP A 177 6.65 11.08 7.97
CA ASP A 177 6.22 10.73 9.32
C ASP A 177 4.69 10.59 9.33
N ILE A 178 4.21 9.35 9.30
CA ILE A 178 2.79 9.04 9.30
C ILE A 178 2.20 8.88 10.70
N THR A 179 2.99 9.03 11.77
CA THR A 179 2.58 8.62 13.13
C THR A 179 1.23 9.19 13.56
N ARG A 180 1.00 10.48 13.25
CA ARG A 180 -0.24 11.22 13.59
C ARG A 180 -1.47 10.78 12.79
N PHE A 181 -1.25 10.18 11.63
CA PHE A 181 -2.29 9.75 10.68
C PHE A 181 -2.28 8.22 10.53
N SER A 182 -1.68 7.50 11.49
CA SER A 182 -1.42 6.06 11.36
C SER A 182 -2.71 5.25 11.24
N GLU A 183 -3.73 5.59 12.02
CA GLU A 183 -5.06 5.00 11.95
C GLU A 183 -5.74 5.33 10.61
N ASP A 184 -5.83 6.62 10.23
CA ASP A 184 -6.43 7.03 8.94
C ASP A 184 -5.73 6.36 7.74
N MET A 185 -4.39 6.32 7.74
CA MET A 185 -3.58 5.65 6.72
C MET A 185 -3.87 4.15 6.67
N PHE A 186 -4.05 3.52 7.84
CA PHE A 186 -4.40 2.11 7.91
C PHE A 186 -5.83 1.86 7.42
N GLU A 187 -6.81 2.68 7.79
CA GLU A 187 -8.21 2.49 7.40
C GLU A 187 -8.40 2.58 5.88
N VAL A 188 -7.84 3.61 5.24
CA VAL A 188 -7.98 3.81 3.79
C VAL A 188 -7.34 2.69 2.96
N ILE A 189 -6.37 1.96 3.52
CA ILE A 189 -5.71 0.86 2.83
C ILE A 189 -6.26 -0.50 3.24
N ALA A 190 -6.62 -0.72 4.50
CA ALA A 190 -7.08 -2.00 5.01
C ALA A 190 -8.49 -2.35 4.54
N CYS A 191 -9.29 -1.37 4.12
CA CYS A 191 -10.64 -1.58 3.61
C CYS A 191 -10.70 -2.49 2.37
N TYR A 192 -9.59 -2.66 1.65
CA TYR A 192 -9.50 -3.57 0.50
C TYR A 192 -9.18 -5.03 0.90
N PHE A 193 -9.01 -5.34 2.20
CA PHE A 193 -8.63 -6.66 2.69
C PHE A 193 -9.84 -7.50 3.15
N PRO A 194 -9.95 -8.78 2.73
CA PRO A 194 -9.17 -9.43 1.67
C PRO A 194 -9.63 -8.94 0.28
N VAL A 195 -8.76 -9.05 -0.72
CA VAL A 195 -9.07 -8.56 -2.08
C VAL A 195 -10.17 -9.43 -2.73
N ASP A 196 -11.38 -8.88 -2.83
CA ASP A 196 -12.50 -9.45 -3.58
C ASP A 196 -12.60 -8.81 -4.98
N PHE A 197 -11.65 -9.18 -5.86
CA PHE A 197 -11.62 -8.72 -7.23
C PHE A 197 -11.83 -9.87 -8.21
N LYS A 198 -12.77 -9.68 -9.14
CA LYS A 198 -13.03 -10.59 -10.26
C LYS A 198 -12.65 -9.88 -11.56
N PRO A 199 -11.53 -10.26 -12.20
CA PRO A 199 -11.09 -9.63 -13.44
C PRO A 199 -12.14 -9.77 -14.54
N SER A 200 -12.34 -8.71 -15.33
CA SER A 200 -13.09 -8.81 -16.58
C SER A 200 -12.29 -9.58 -17.63
N ALA A 201 -12.94 -10.32 -18.53
CA ALA A 201 -12.27 -11.11 -19.57
C ALA A 201 -11.34 -10.29 -20.49
N SER A 202 -11.57 -8.99 -20.63
CA SER A 202 -10.77 -8.04 -21.41
C SER A 202 -9.85 -7.14 -20.56
N GLY A 203 -9.80 -7.34 -19.24
CA GLY A 203 -9.05 -6.49 -18.33
C GLY A 203 -7.57 -6.87 -18.23
N SER A 204 -6.67 -5.89 -18.13
CA SER A 204 -5.23 -6.11 -17.96
C SER A 204 -4.81 -6.34 -16.50
N VAL A 205 -5.62 -5.91 -15.52
CA VAL A 205 -5.30 -6.03 -14.10
C VAL A 205 -5.78 -7.38 -13.56
N THR A 206 -4.89 -8.10 -12.88
CA THR A 206 -5.22 -9.38 -12.25
C THR A 206 -5.46 -9.21 -10.75
N ARG A 207 -6.18 -10.17 -10.16
CA ARG A 207 -6.38 -10.24 -8.70
C ARG A 207 -5.04 -10.37 -7.97
N ASP A 208 -4.14 -11.22 -8.48
CA ASP A 208 -2.86 -11.49 -7.82
C ASP A 208 -1.95 -10.25 -7.80
N GLN A 209 -2.01 -9.41 -8.85
CA GLN A 209 -1.31 -8.12 -8.85
C GLN A 209 -1.81 -7.21 -7.72
N LEU A 210 -3.13 -7.10 -7.54
CA LEU A 210 -3.71 -6.29 -6.46
C LEU A 210 -3.35 -6.86 -5.09
N VAL A 211 -3.47 -8.17 -4.88
CA VAL A 211 -3.10 -8.84 -3.62
C VAL A 211 -1.63 -8.60 -3.26
N GLU A 212 -0.73 -8.73 -4.23
CA GLU A 212 0.71 -8.54 -4.00
C GLU A 212 1.02 -7.09 -3.61
N LEU A 213 0.53 -6.10 -4.37
CA LEU A 213 0.77 -4.69 -4.07
C LEU A 213 0.09 -4.24 -2.78
N HIS A 214 -1.14 -4.70 -2.53
CA HIS A 214 -1.87 -4.41 -1.29
C HIS A 214 -1.15 -4.98 -0.06
N SER A 215 -0.66 -6.22 -0.17
CA SER A 215 0.13 -6.85 0.90
C SER A 215 1.40 -6.06 1.20
N ARG A 216 2.05 -5.45 0.20
CA ARG A 216 3.19 -4.55 0.40
C ARG A 216 2.81 -3.29 1.17
N CYS A 217 1.61 -2.76 0.95
CA CYS A 217 1.12 -1.59 1.69
C CYS A 217 0.84 -1.93 3.16
N LEU A 218 0.13 -3.03 3.42
CA LEU A 218 -0.21 -3.44 4.79
C LEU A 218 1.03 -3.85 5.60
N SER A 219 2.10 -4.30 4.94
CA SER A 219 3.36 -4.65 5.58
C SER A 219 4.45 -3.57 5.45
N SER A 220 4.14 -2.32 5.08
CA SER A 220 5.18 -1.31 4.80
C SER A 220 5.77 -0.64 6.05
N THR A 221 5.16 -0.81 7.23
CA THR A 221 5.59 -0.17 8.48
C THR A 221 5.27 -1.04 9.70
N PRO A 222 6.11 -1.01 10.76
CA PRO A 222 5.78 -1.64 12.03
C PRO A 222 4.52 -1.07 12.70
N ILE A 223 4.20 0.21 12.45
CA ILE A 223 3.07 0.92 13.10
C ILE A 223 1.75 0.18 12.84
N PHE A 224 1.57 -0.40 11.66
CA PHE A 224 0.33 -1.11 11.31
C PHE A 224 0.13 -2.43 12.06
N GLY A 225 1.14 -2.94 12.77
CA GLY A 225 1.02 -4.19 13.51
C GLY A 225 -0.14 -4.17 14.50
N GLU A 226 -0.34 -3.05 15.22
CA GLU A 226 -1.38 -2.90 16.24
C GLU A 226 -2.80 -3.03 15.66
N PHE A 227 -3.00 -2.60 14.41
CA PHE A 227 -4.30 -2.65 13.74
C PHE A 227 -4.48 -3.91 12.90
N MET A 228 -3.43 -4.35 12.21
CA MET A 228 -3.49 -5.45 11.24
C MET A 228 -3.58 -6.82 11.91
N VAL A 229 -2.86 -7.05 13.02
CA VAL A 229 -2.87 -8.37 13.69
C VAL A 229 -4.28 -8.76 14.18
N PRO A 230 -5.06 -7.88 14.85
CA PRO A 230 -6.46 -8.15 15.17
C PRO A 230 -7.32 -8.46 13.94
N LEU A 231 -7.19 -7.66 12.87
CA LEU A 231 -7.95 -7.85 11.64
C LEU A 231 -7.63 -9.20 10.98
N LEU A 232 -6.36 -9.60 10.94
CA LEU A 232 -5.94 -10.91 10.46
C LEU A 232 -6.58 -12.04 11.27
N LEU A 233 -6.61 -11.93 12.60
CA LEU A 233 -7.23 -12.94 13.47
C LEU A 233 -8.73 -13.08 13.22
N GLU A 234 -9.43 -11.97 13.00
CA GLU A 234 -10.84 -11.99 12.60
C GLU A 234 -11.03 -12.75 11.28
N LYS A 235 -10.22 -12.44 10.25
CA LYS A 235 -10.32 -13.10 8.94
C LYS A 235 -9.91 -14.57 9.00
N LEU A 236 -8.93 -14.93 9.83
CA LEU A 236 -8.52 -16.31 10.11
C LEU A 236 -9.59 -17.12 10.87
N ALA A 237 -10.50 -16.46 11.58
CA ALA A 237 -11.64 -17.10 12.22
C ALA A 237 -12.83 -17.32 11.26
N SER A 238 -12.84 -16.67 10.09
CA SER A 238 -13.92 -16.78 9.11
C SER A 238 -13.92 -18.11 8.35
N ASP A 239 -15.07 -18.47 7.77
CA ASP A 239 -15.22 -19.70 6.96
C ASP A 239 -14.68 -19.54 5.53
N LEU A 240 -14.40 -18.32 5.07
CA LEU A 240 -13.96 -18.05 3.70
C LEU A 240 -12.49 -18.44 3.51
N ARG A 241 -12.25 -19.57 2.81
CA ARG A 241 -10.89 -20.08 2.55
C ARG A 241 -9.96 -19.07 1.88
N SER A 242 -10.43 -18.30 0.89
CA SER A 242 -9.61 -17.29 0.21
C SER A 242 -9.12 -16.21 1.19
N ALA A 243 -9.99 -15.75 2.10
CA ALA A 243 -9.62 -14.80 3.14
C ALA A 243 -8.57 -15.37 4.10
N ARG A 244 -8.70 -16.64 4.50
CA ARG A 244 -7.71 -17.30 5.37
C ARG A 244 -6.35 -17.46 4.68
N LEU A 245 -6.34 -17.89 3.41
CA LEU A 245 -5.12 -18.00 2.61
C LEU A 245 -4.41 -16.64 2.47
N GLU A 246 -5.15 -15.58 2.17
CA GLU A 246 -4.61 -14.23 2.07
C GLU A 246 -4.10 -13.73 3.42
N SER A 247 -4.81 -14.01 4.51
CA SER A 247 -4.40 -13.67 5.88
C SER A 247 -3.09 -14.33 6.30
N PHE A 248 -2.91 -15.63 6.03
CA PHE A 248 -1.64 -16.28 6.32
C PHE A 248 -0.51 -15.75 5.41
N ASN A 249 -0.76 -15.51 4.12
CA ASN A 249 0.25 -14.92 3.25
C ASN A 249 0.68 -13.52 3.69
N LEU A 250 -0.26 -12.68 4.11
CA LEU A 250 0.03 -11.36 4.65
C LEU A 250 0.78 -11.47 5.97
N LEU A 251 0.35 -12.34 6.89
CA LEU A 251 1.05 -12.56 8.16
C LEU A 251 2.49 -13.03 7.95
N ARG A 252 2.74 -13.93 6.99
CA ARG A 252 4.09 -14.35 6.58
C ARG A 252 4.96 -13.17 6.16
N ARG A 253 4.41 -12.25 5.35
CA ARG A 253 5.14 -11.06 4.86
C ARG A 253 5.35 -10.02 5.97
N ALA A 254 4.35 -9.82 6.82
CA ALA A 254 4.31 -8.73 7.77
C ALA A 254 4.97 -9.05 9.12
N ALA A 255 5.04 -10.32 9.52
CA ALA A 255 5.65 -10.72 10.78
C ALA A 255 7.10 -10.21 10.96
N PRO A 256 8.00 -10.25 9.96
CA PRO A 256 9.33 -9.66 10.09
C PRO A 256 9.34 -8.14 10.33
N VAL A 257 8.28 -7.44 9.92
CA VAL A 257 8.16 -5.97 10.01
C VAL A 257 7.51 -5.55 11.33
N TYR A 258 6.47 -6.26 11.76
CA TYR A 258 5.68 -5.87 12.93
C TYR A 258 6.46 -6.01 14.25
N PRO A 259 6.13 -5.19 15.27
CA PRO A 259 6.74 -5.32 16.58
C PRO A 259 6.46 -6.71 17.18
N ALA A 260 7.51 -7.35 17.70
CA ALA A 260 7.35 -8.65 18.36
C ALA A 260 6.40 -8.59 19.55
N ALA A 261 6.39 -7.47 20.28
CA ALA A 261 5.48 -7.24 21.41
C ALA A 261 4.00 -7.33 21.00
N VAL A 262 3.64 -6.81 19.81
CA VAL A 262 2.27 -6.89 19.29
C VAL A 262 1.92 -8.34 18.94
N LEU A 263 2.79 -9.04 18.20
CA LEU A 263 2.58 -10.46 17.88
C LEU A 263 2.47 -11.32 19.14
N LEU A 264 3.27 -11.02 20.16
CA LEU A 264 3.27 -11.71 21.44
C LEU A 264 1.99 -11.45 22.23
N GLY A 265 1.48 -10.22 22.23
CA GLY A 265 0.19 -9.86 22.85
C GLY A 265 -1.00 -10.65 22.28
N TYR A 266 -0.91 -11.06 21.02
CA TYR A 266 -1.87 -11.92 20.33
C TYR A 266 -1.44 -13.39 20.21
N GLY A 267 -0.38 -13.79 20.93
CA GLY A 267 0.30 -15.06 20.73
C GLY A 267 -0.62 -16.27 20.90
N GLN A 268 -1.50 -16.28 21.91
CA GLN A 268 -2.43 -17.38 22.14
C GLN A 268 -3.46 -17.51 21.01
N GLN A 269 -4.00 -16.40 20.53
CA GLN A 269 -4.97 -16.38 19.43
C GLN A 269 -4.32 -16.81 18.11
N LEU A 270 -3.09 -16.37 17.87
CA LEU A 270 -2.29 -16.77 16.71
C LEU A 270 -2.00 -18.28 16.74
N LEU A 271 -1.50 -18.82 17.86
CA LEU A 271 -1.29 -20.26 18.05
C LEU A 271 -2.57 -21.05 17.79
N ALA A 272 -3.70 -20.62 18.38
CA ALA A 272 -4.99 -21.25 18.14
C ALA A 272 -5.43 -21.19 16.66
N ALA A 273 -5.14 -20.10 15.94
CA ALA A 273 -5.43 -19.97 14.51
C ALA A 273 -4.57 -20.91 13.66
N PHE A 274 -3.25 -20.97 13.92
CA PHE A 274 -2.36 -21.91 13.27
C PHE A 274 -2.77 -23.36 13.53
N ARG A 275 -3.11 -23.70 14.77
CA ARG A 275 -3.59 -25.03 15.14
C ARG A 275 -4.83 -25.44 14.33
N ARG A 276 -5.78 -24.53 14.12
CA ARG A 276 -6.96 -24.80 13.27
C ARG A 276 -6.57 -25.09 11.82
N ALA A 277 -5.65 -24.31 11.25
CA ALA A 277 -5.22 -24.46 9.86
C ALA A 277 -4.28 -25.64 9.63
N MET A 278 -3.52 -26.05 10.63
CA MET A 278 -2.59 -27.18 10.51
C MET A 278 -3.28 -28.54 10.67
N PHE A 279 -4.25 -28.64 11.60
CA PHE A 279 -4.72 -29.95 12.09
C PHE A 279 -6.19 -30.27 11.83
N ARG A 280 -7.00 -29.35 11.29
CA ARG A 280 -8.36 -29.71 10.87
C ARG A 280 -8.31 -30.56 9.59
N SER A 281 -8.91 -31.74 9.61
CA SER A 281 -8.95 -32.69 8.49
C SER A 281 -9.59 -32.12 7.21
N ALA A 282 -10.44 -31.09 7.32
CA ALA A 282 -11.08 -30.41 6.20
C ALA A 282 -10.20 -29.35 5.50
N VAL A 283 -8.96 -29.11 5.96
CA VAL A 283 -8.09 -28.07 5.42
C VAL A 283 -7.26 -28.61 4.25
N SER A 284 -7.25 -27.86 3.15
CA SER A 284 -6.45 -28.19 1.96
C SER A 284 -4.94 -28.15 2.25
N ASP A 285 -4.15 -28.95 1.54
CA ASP A 285 -2.69 -28.96 1.67
C ASP A 285 -2.04 -27.60 1.37
N GLU A 286 -2.63 -26.83 0.45
CA GLU A 286 -2.20 -25.46 0.16
C GLU A 286 -2.35 -24.54 1.39
N GLU A 287 -3.52 -24.53 2.01
CA GLU A 287 -3.78 -23.70 3.20
C GLU A 287 -2.88 -24.11 4.36
N ARG A 288 -2.67 -25.42 4.56
CA ARG A 288 -1.72 -25.95 5.53
C ARG A 288 -0.31 -25.42 5.27
N ARG A 289 0.18 -25.49 4.02
CA ARG A 289 1.52 -25.02 3.64
C ARG A 289 1.71 -23.52 3.87
N VAL A 290 0.73 -22.71 3.48
CA VAL A 290 0.78 -21.24 3.67
C VAL A 290 0.76 -20.90 5.16
N ALA A 291 -0.11 -21.54 5.95
CA ALA A 291 -0.18 -21.37 7.39
C ALA A 291 1.14 -21.71 8.08
N LEU A 292 1.80 -22.80 7.68
CA LEU A 292 3.10 -23.21 8.24
C LEU A 292 4.21 -22.20 7.97
N THR A 293 4.24 -21.63 6.75
CA THR A 293 5.26 -20.64 6.42
C THR A 293 5.02 -19.34 7.19
N ALA A 294 3.75 -18.94 7.35
CA ALA A 294 3.39 -17.79 8.18
C ALA A 294 3.72 -18.02 9.67
N PHE A 295 3.45 -19.22 10.17
CA PHE A 295 3.77 -19.63 11.53
C PHE A 295 5.26 -19.56 11.82
N ALA A 296 6.09 -20.08 10.90
CA ALA A 296 7.54 -20.00 11.00
C ALA A 296 8.02 -18.54 11.13
N GLU A 297 7.51 -17.62 10.31
CA GLU A 297 7.89 -16.20 10.37
C GLU A 297 7.44 -15.51 11.67
N VAL A 298 6.24 -15.81 12.18
CA VAL A 298 5.75 -15.28 13.46
C VAL A 298 6.61 -15.77 14.61
N VAL A 299 6.84 -17.08 14.70
CA VAL A 299 7.67 -17.65 15.77
C VAL A 299 9.10 -17.13 15.66
N ALA A 300 9.65 -17.04 14.45
CA ALA A 300 10.97 -16.47 14.21
C ALA A 300 11.06 -15.01 14.66
N ARG A 301 10.05 -14.18 14.37
CA ARG A 301 10.02 -12.78 14.80
C ARG A 301 10.02 -12.66 16.33
N ILE A 302 9.21 -13.46 17.02
CA ILE A 302 9.14 -13.49 18.48
C ILE A 302 10.45 -14.00 19.08
N ALA A 303 11.06 -15.02 18.46
CA ALA A 303 12.32 -15.62 18.90
C ALA A 303 13.55 -14.71 18.70
N ARG A 304 13.50 -13.77 17.75
CA ARG A 304 14.55 -12.76 17.52
C ARG A 304 14.40 -11.52 18.40
N SER A 305 13.31 -11.38 19.15
CA SER A 305 13.10 -10.18 19.95
C SER A 305 14.15 -10.10 21.05
N ASP A 306 15.05 -9.12 20.96
CA ASP A 306 16.06 -8.90 22.00
C ASP A 306 15.37 -8.62 23.35
N CYS A 307 15.92 -9.22 24.39
CA CYS A 307 15.43 -9.24 25.77
C CYS A 307 15.67 -7.89 26.50
N ASP A 308 15.57 -6.76 25.81
CA ASP A 308 15.61 -5.43 26.43
C ASP A 308 14.20 -4.96 26.84
N ALA A 309 13.18 -5.78 26.57
CA ALA A 309 11.84 -5.57 27.07
C ALA A 309 11.81 -6.01 28.54
N GLY A 310 11.40 -5.10 29.44
CA GLY A 310 11.38 -5.36 30.89
C GLY A 310 10.63 -6.65 31.28
N ASP A 311 10.78 -7.06 32.54
CA ASP A 311 10.36 -8.37 33.10
C ASP A 311 9.05 -8.96 32.54
N ASP A 312 8.03 -8.14 32.29
CA ASP A 312 6.72 -8.56 31.73
C ASP A 312 6.81 -9.19 30.33
N ALA A 313 7.67 -8.68 29.46
CA ALA A 313 7.81 -9.17 28.09
C ALA A 313 8.61 -10.47 28.02
N GLU A 314 9.62 -10.63 28.88
CA GLU A 314 10.35 -11.88 29.04
C GLU A 314 9.42 -13.00 29.55
N SER A 315 8.58 -12.69 30.53
CA SER A 315 7.55 -13.61 31.03
C SER A 315 6.54 -14.00 29.95
N GLY A 316 6.05 -13.03 29.16
CA GLY A 316 5.14 -13.30 28.05
C GLY A 316 5.75 -14.21 26.98
N ARG A 317 7.04 -14.01 26.68
CA ARG A 317 7.79 -14.82 25.70
C ARG A 317 7.99 -16.25 26.17
N GLU A 318 8.36 -16.45 27.44
CA GLU A 318 8.48 -17.78 28.03
C GLU A 318 7.15 -18.53 27.98
N GLU A 319 6.06 -17.87 28.36
CA GLU A 319 4.70 -18.42 28.30
C GLU A 319 4.30 -18.78 26.87
N PHE A 320 4.60 -17.93 25.88
CA PHE A 320 4.36 -18.22 24.48
C PHE A 320 5.08 -19.50 24.02
N PHE A 321 6.37 -19.65 24.31
CA PHE A 321 7.13 -20.85 23.93
C PHE A 321 6.68 -22.10 24.68
N ARG A 322 6.26 -21.96 25.94
CA ARG A 322 5.66 -23.05 26.71
C ARG A 322 4.35 -23.53 26.06
N LEU A 323 3.49 -22.61 25.64
CA LEU A 323 2.25 -22.92 24.93
C LEU A 323 2.52 -23.53 23.56
N LEU A 324 3.45 -22.95 22.79
CA LEU A 324 3.91 -23.49 21.51
C LEU A 324 4.32 -24.96 21.64
N LEU A 325 5.20 -25.27 22.61
CA LEU A 325 5.66 -26.63 22.86
C LEU A 325 4.50 -27.54 23.27
N LYS A 326 3.61 -27.08 24.14
CA LYS A 326 2.42 -27.83 24.54
C LYS A 326 1.53 -28.18 23.34
N GLU A 327 1.39 -27.28 22.37
CA GLU A 327 0.59 -27.52 21.16
C GLU A 327 1.30 -28.40 20.13
N CYS A 328 2.62 -28.29 19.98
CA CYS A 328 3.38 -29.04 18.98
C CYS A 328 3.73 -30.47 19.42
N ARG A 329 3.93 -30.73 20.72
CA ARG A 329 4.38 -32.04 21.24
C ARG A 329 3.47 -33.21 20.85
N PRO A 330 2.13 -33.13 20.98
CA PRO A 330 1.26 -34.21 20.53
C PRO A 330 1.45 -34.55 19.06
N ASN A 331 1.65 -33.53 18.21
CA ASN A 331 1.75 -33.67 16.75
C ASN A 331 3.08 -34.32 16.33
N LEU A 332 4.16 -34.07 17.08
CA LEU A 332 5.45 -34.76 16.86
C LEU A 332 5.35 -36.27 17.14
N ARG A 333 4.35 -36.69 17.90
CA ARG A 333 4.07 -38.10 18.21
C ARG A 333 2.99 -38.71 17.32
N GLU A 334 2.40 -37.95 16.40
CA GLU A 334 1.39 -38.47 15.48
C GLU A 334 2.00 -39.34 14.38
N LEU A 335 1.22 -40.31 13.90
CA LEU A 335 1.61 -41.20 12.81
C LEU A 335 1.45 -40.55 11.43
N ASP A 336 0.73 -39.43 11.31
CA ASP A 336 0.59 -38.73 10.03
C ASP A 336 1.92 -38.03 9.67
N PRO A 337 2.63 -38.49 8.62
CA PRO A 337 3.93 -37.94 8.28
C PRO A 337 3.86 -36.48 7.82
N ASN A 338 2.73 -36.03 7.25
CA ASN A 338 2.56 -34.66 6.81
C ASN A 338 2.44 -33.70 8.00
N VAL A 339 1.70 -34.12 9.04
CA VAL A 339 1.53 -33.35 10.28
C VAL A 339 2.85 -33.25 11.05
N MET A 340 3.59 -34.35 11.11
CA MET A 340 4.90 -34.39 11.76
C MET A 340 5.94 -33.54 11.02
N GLU A 341 6.03 -33.65 9.68
CA GLU A 341 6.95 -32.84 8.87
C GLU A 341 6.63 -31.35 8.96
N ALA A 342 5.35 -31.00 8.86
CA ALA A 342 4.86 -29.63 9.03
C ALA A 342 5.27 -29.03 10.37
N THR A 343 4.95 -29.72 11.46
CA THR A 343 5.27 -29.28 12.83
C THR A 343 6.79 -29.19 13.04
N GLY A 344 7.54 -30.16 12.51
CA GLY A 344 9.00 -30.18 12.58
C GLY A 344 9.66 -29.00 11.88
N ARG A 345 9.28 -28.69 10.63
CA ARG A 345 9.82 -27.55 9.87
C ARG A 345 9.57 -26.20 10.56
N ALA A 346 8.40 -26.03 11.17
CA ALA A 346 8.09 -24.80 11.89
C ALA A 346 8.97 -24.62 13.13
N LEU A 347 9.14 -25.68 13.93
CA LEU A 347 10.03 -25.68 15.10
C LEU A 347 11.50 -25.52 14.70
N GLU A 348 11.93 -26.14 13.60
CA GLU A 348 13.28 -25.99 13.05
C GLU A 348 13.58 -24.53 12.69
N SER A 349 12.67 -23.86 11.98
CA SER A 349 12.81 -22.45 11.63
C SER A 349 12.95 -21.56 12.88
N ALA A 350 12.13 -21.82 13.90
CA ALA A 350 12.19 -21.12 15.18
C ALA A 350 13.55 -21.32 15.89
N VAL A 351 14.01 -22.56 16.00
CA VAL A 351 15.30 -22.92 16.61
C VAL A 351 16.47 -22.25 15.88
N GLY A 352 16.41 -22.18 14.55
CA GLY A 352 17.47 -21.60 13.71
C GLY A 352 17.71 -20.10 13.93
N VAL A 353 16.69 -19.36 14.36
CA VAL A 353 16.77 -17.89 14.51
C VAL A 353 16.70 -17.40 15.96
N ALA A 354 16.31 -18.28 16.89
CA ALA A 354 16.19 -17.96 18.32
C ALA A 354 17.56 -17.63 18.94
N ASP A 355 17.56 -16.78 19.99
CA ASP A 355 18.71 -16.64 20.89
C ASP A 355 19.08 -17.96 21.60
N ALA A 356 20.23 -17.98 22.29
CA ALA A 356 20.74 -19.20 22.91
C ALA A 356 19.80 -19.81 23.97
N THR A 357 19.11 -18.97 24.74
CA THR A 357 18.20 -19.38 25.82
C THR A 357 16.94 -20.02 25.26
N THR A 358 16.28 -19.32 24.33
CA THR A 358 15.07 -19.79 23.66
C THR A 358 15.34 -21.01 22.80
N ARG A 359 16.48 -21.03 22.09
CA ARG A 359 16.91 -22.19 21.33
C ARG A 359 17.08 -23.41 22.23
N ARG A 360 17.72 -23.23 23.39
CA ARG A 360 17.88 -24.30 24.38
C ARG A 360 16.50 -24.79 24.85
N GLN A 361 15.60 -23.89 25.23
CA GLN A 361 14.24 -24.22 25.67
C GLN A 361 13.45 -25.00 24.62
N LEU A 362 13.48 -24.57 23.35
CA LEU A 362 12.81 -25.23 22.25
C LEU A 362 13.38 -26.64 22.01
N VAL A 363 14.71 -26.76 21.90
CA VAL A 363 15.38 -28.04 21.62
C VAL A 363 15.16 -29.03 22.76
N THR A 364 15.40 -28.63 24.01
CA THR A 364 15.15 -29.52 25.17
C THR A 364 13.66 -29.85 25.30
N GLY A 365 12.80 -28.93 24.86
CA GLY A 365 11.36 -29.07 24.85
C GLY A 365 10.82 -30.09 23.85
N ILE A 366 11.50 -30.37 22.74
CA ILE A 366 11.00 -31.28 21.67
C ILE A 366 11.79 -32.57 21.55
N LEU A 367 13.05 -32.58 22.00
CA LEU A 367 13.95 -33.73 21.84
C LEU A 367 13.38 -35.05 22.39
N PRO A 368 12.74 -35.08 23.58
CA PRO A 368 12.15 -36.33 24.08
C PRO A 368 11.09 -36.92 23.15
N ASP A 369 10.28 -36.07 22.52
CA ASP A 369 9.18 -36.48 21.63
C ASP A 369 9.73 -37.04 20.31
N ILE A 370 10.76 -36.40 19.75
CA ILE A 370 11.44 -36.87 18.54
C ILE A 370 12.11 -38.23 18.79
N LEU A 371 12.81 -38.37 19.92
CA LEU A 371 13.49 -39.63 20.27
C LEU A 371 12.49 -40.78 20.49
N ALA A 372 11.34 -40.50 21.13
CA ALA A 372 10.26 -41.49 21.27
C ALA A 372 9.71 -41.92 19.91
N GLY A 373 9.39 -40.98 19.02
CA GLY A 373 8.89 -41.30 17.68
C GLY A 373 9.87 -42.09 16.81
N LEU A 374 11.19 -41.92 16.99
CA LEU A 374 12.20 -42.74 16.32
C LEU A 374 12.32 -44.15 16.90
N ALA A 375 12.07 -44.31 18.20
CA ALA A 375 12.09 -45.62 18.87
C ALA A 375 10.87 -46.47 18.48
N ASP A 376 9.69 -45.85 18.34
CA ASP A 376 8.44 -46.54 17.98
C ASP A 376 8.36 -46.94 16.50
N ARG A 377 9.27 -46.44 15.65
CA ARG A 377 9.37 -46.76 14.21
C ARG A 377 10.40 -47.85 13.87
N LYS A 378 11.04 -48.43 14.88
CA LYS A 378 11.83 -49.67 14.76
C LYS A 378 10.96 -50.87 15.07
#